data_AF-A0A7X7WFH3-F1
#
_entry.id   AF-A0A7X7WFH3-F1
#
_cell.length_a   1.000
_cell.length_b   1.000
_cell.length_c   1.000
_cell.angle_alpha   90.00
_cell.angle_beta   90.00
_cell.angle_gamma   90.00
#
_symmetry.space_group_name_H-M   'P 1'
#
loop_
_entity.id
_entity.type
_entity.pdbx_description
1 polymer ?
#
loop_
_entity_poly.entity_id
_entity_poly.type
_entity_poly.pdbx_seq_one_letter_code
_entity_poly.pdbx_strand_id
1 'polypeptide(L)'
;MKNNKRGFTLIELLVVVLIIGILAAVGIPQYFKVVEKSRVSEAQNMFTNIRAAQERALARLGAYTNNFGQLDIILKDATGTDCTTTAACTMKYYGFTLAANGSTSFT
;
A
#
# COMPACT_ATOMS: atom_id res chain seq x y z
N MET A 1 -46.87 30.09 22.47
CA MET A 1 -45.87 29.03 22.20
C MET A 1 -44.50 29.57 22.58
N LYS A 2 -43.95 29.17 23.73
CA LYS A 2 -42.69 29.73 24.25
C LYS A 2 -41.52 28.90 23.70
N ASN A 3 -40.85 29.44 22.68
CA ASN A 3 -39.72 28.81 22.03
C ASN A 3 -38.47 28.94 22.92
N ASN A 4 -38.18 27.90 23.71
CA ASN A 4 -36.91 27.76 24.43
C ASN A 4 -35.78 27.43 23.43
N LYS A 5 -35.25 28.45 22.74
CA LYS A 5 -34.00 28.31 22.00
C LYS A 5 -32.84 28.32 23.00
N ARG A 6 -32.40 27.13 23.42
CA ARG A 6 -31.14 26.97 24.18
C ARG A 6 -30.00 27.15 23.19
N GLY A 7 -29.30 28.28 23.27
CA GLY A 7 -28.09 28.53 22.48
C GLY A 7 -26.92 27.73 23.02
N PHE A 8 -26.02 27.30 22.13
CA PHE A 8 -24.76 26.67 22.46
C PHE A 8 -23.84 27.67 23.15
N THR A 9 -23.21 27.33 24.27
CA THR A 9 -22.30 28.24 24.96
C THR A 9 -20.90 28.19 24.35
N LEU A 10 -20.19 29.32 24.33
CA LEU A 10 -18.81 29.36 23.83
C LEU A 10 -17.87 28.46 24.64
N ILE A 11 -18.14 28.31 25.95
CA ILE A 11 -17.35 27.45 26.82
C ILE A 11 -17.54 25.97 26.50
N GLU A 12 -18.76 25.55 26.11
CA GLU A 12 -19.00 24.19 25.63
C GLU A 12 -18.19 23.89 24.38
N LEU A 13 -18.11 24.83 23.42
CA LEU A 13 -17.29 24.62 22.22
C LEU A 13 -15.80 24.59 22.55
N LEU A 14 -15.34 25.44 23.48
CA LEU A 14 -13.93 25.54 23.85
C LEU A 14 -13.42 24.22 24.45
N VAL A 15 -14.18 23.63 25.38
CA VAL A 15 -13.81 22.34 25.99
C VAL A 15 -13.80 21.22 24.95
N VAL A 16 -14.76 21.20 24.01
CA VAL A 16 -14.81 20.18 22.95
C VAL A 16 -13.58 20.25 22.04
N VAL A 17 -13.21 21.44 21.58
CA VAL A 17 -12.02 21.61 20.71
C VAL A 17 -10.74 21.29 21.48
N LEU A 18 -10.67 21.59 22.78
CA LEU A 18 -9.55 21.20 23.64
C LEU A 18 -9.40 19.68 23.73
N ILE A 19 -10.50 18.95 23.95
CA ILE A 19 -10.47 17.49 24.03
C ILE A 19 -10.08 16.89 22.66
N ILE A 20 -10.68 17.36 21.56
CA ILE A 20 -10.34 16.90 20.20
C ILE A 20 -8.86 17.21 19.89
N GLY A 21 -8.34 18.35 20.34
CA GLY A 21 -6.93 18.73 20.17
C GLY A 21 -5.97 17.75 20.84
N ILE A 22 -6.26 17.33 22.07
CA ILE A 22 -5.45 16.33 22.80
C ILE A 22 -5.51 14.96 22.11
N LEU A 23 -6.71 14.52 21.73
CA LEU A 23 -6.90 13.24 21.05
C LEU A 23 -6.22 13.22 19.67
N ALA A 24 -6.30 14.32 18.91
CA ALA A 24 -5.65 14.44 17.61
C ALA A 24 -4.12 14.41 17.73
N ALA A 25 -3.55 15.10 18.73
CA ALA A 25 -2.10 15.14 18.95
C ALA A 25 -1.49 13.74 19.16
N VAL A 26 -2.19 12.86 19.89
CA VAL A 26 -1.74 11.47 20.12
C VAL A 26 -2.18 10.53 19.00
N GLY A 27 -3.38 10.73 18.43
CA GLY A 27 -3.98 9.84 17.44
C GLY A 27 -3.35 9.91 16.06
N ILE A 28 -3.00 11.12 15.59
CA ILE A 28 -2.40 11.33 14.25
C ILE A 28 -1.10 10.55 14.04
N PRO A 29 -0.08 10.61 14.93
CA PRO A 29 1.16 9.87 14.72
C PRO A 29 0.95 8.35 14.76
N GLN A 30 0.01 7.85 15.57
CA GLN A 30 -0.35 6.44 15.58
C GLN A 30 -1.02 6.01 14.27
N TYR A 31 -1.93 6.85 13.74
CA TYR A 31 -2.61 6.59 12.48
C TYR A 31 -1.60 6.45 11.32
N PHE A 32 -0.62 7.35 11.21
CA PHE A 32 0.40 7.25 10.17
C PHE A 32 1.24 5.96 10.26
N LYS A 33 1.58 5.52 11.48
CA LYS A 33 2.29 4.23 11.68
C LYS A 33 1.46 3.04 11.22
N VAL A 34 0.15 3.05 11.47
CA VAL A 34 -0.76 1.98 11.03
C VAL A 34 -0.86 1.96 9.51
N VAL A 35 -1.04 3.13 8.87
CA VAL A 35 -1.08 3.23 7.41
C VAL A 35 0.23 2.74 6.78
N GLU A 36 1.37 3.12 7.33
CA GLU A 36 2.67 2.67 6.82
C GLU A 36 2.87 1.16 6.99
N LYS A 37 2.48 0.60 8.13
CA LYS A 37 2.49 -0.85 8.36
C LYS A 37 1.59 -1.58 7.37
N SER A 38 0.41 -1.05 7.07
CA SER A 38 -0.49 -1.62 6.06
C SER A 38 0.14 -1.62 4.67
N ARG A 39 0.80 -0.53 4.28
CA ARG A 39 1.52 -0.42 2.98
C ARG A 39 2.66 -1.44 2.89
N VAL A 40 3.43 -1.62 3.97
CA VAL A 40 4.49 -2.63 4.02
C VAL A 40 3.93 -4.05 3.96
N SER A 41 2.82 -4.33 4.65
CA SER A 41 2.15 -5.64 4.59
C SER A 41 1.62 -5.96 3.19
N GLU A 42 1.06 -4.96 2.50
CA GLU A 42 0.60 -5.10 1.12
C GLU A 42 1.77 -5.43 0.18
N ALA A 43 2.88 -4.72 0.31
CA ALA A 43 4.08 -5.00 -0.47
C ALA A 43 4.62 -6.42 -0.22
N GLN A 44 4.65 -6.89 1.04
CA GLN A 44 5.07 -8.27 1.36
C GLN A 44 4.18 -9.34 0.73
N ASN A 45 2.86 -9.14 0.77
CA ASN A 45 1.90 -10.04 0.11
C ASN A 45 2.17 -10.08 -1.40
N MET A 46 2.42 -8.93 -2.02
CA MET A 46 2.69 -8.87 -3.44
C MET A 46 4.03 -9.52 -3.82
N PHE A 47 5.10 -9.36 -3.02
CA PHE A 47 6.36 -10.07 -3.22
C PHE A 47 6.19 -11.59 -3.13
N THR A 48 5.34 -12.08 -2.23
CA THR A 48 5.02 -13.51 -2.13
C THR A 48 4.34 -14.01 -3.40
N ASN A 49 3.39 -13.24 -3.95
CA ASN A 49 2.73 -13.56 -5.22
C ASN A 49 3.71 -13.54 -6.40
N ILE A 50 4.62 -12.56 -6.45
CA ILE A 50 5.66 -12.47 -7.47
C ILE A 50 6.62 -13.64 -7.38
N ARG A 51 7.08 -14.04 -6.18
CA ARG A 51 7.93 -15.22 -5.98
C ARG A 51 7.25 -16.49 -6.51
N ALA A 52 5.98 -16.71 -6.14
CA ALA A 52 5.22 -17.86 -6.65
C ALA A 52 5.02 -17.82 -8.18
N ALA A 53 4.85 -16.63 -8.77
CA ALA A 53 4.77 -16.47 -10.21
C ALA A 53 6.13 -16.72 -10.91
N GLN A 54 7.22 -16.31 -10.29
CA GLN A 54 8.59 -16.57 -10.77
C GLN A 54 8.93 -18.05 -10.71
N GLU A 55 8.54 -18.77 -9.66
CA GLU A 55 8.70 -20.23 -9.58
C GLU A 55 7.89 -20.96 -10.67
N ARG A 56 6.67 -20.49 -10.97
CA ARG A 56 5.88 -21.00 -12.10
C ARG A 56 6.53 -20.68 -13.45
N ALA A 57 7.08 -19.47 -13.61
CA ALA A 57 7.80 -19.08 -14.82
C ALA A 57 9.07 -19.93 -15.00
N LEU A 58 9.79 -20.24 -13.91
CA LEU A 58 10.94 -21.15 -13.92
C LEU A 58 10.53 -22.56 -14.36
N ALA A 59 9.44 -23.11 -13.83
CA ALA A 59 8.94 -24.42 -14.25
C ALA A 59 8.52 -24.45 -15.74
N ARG A 60 8.06 -23.32 -16.29
CA ARG A 60 7.61 -23.20 -17.68
C ARG A 60 8.73 -22.92 -18.68
N LEU A 61 9.66 -22.02 -18.32
CA LEU A 61 10.65 -21.44 -19.22
C LEU A 61 12.09 -21.92 -18.91
N GLY A 62 12.29 -22.63 -17.80
CA GLY A 62 13.60 -23.08 -17.34
C GLY A 62 14.48 -21.99 -16.73
N ALA A 63 14.00 -20.75 -16.65
CA ALA A 63 14.70 -19.62 -16.05
C ALA A 63 13.72 -18.62 -15.42
N TYR A 64 14.21 -17.80 -14.48
CA TYR A 64 13.47 -16.61 -14.04
C TYR A 64 13.46 -15.55 -15.13
N THR A 65 12.40 -14.76 -15.14
CA THR A 65 12.19 -13.74 -16.15
C THR A 65 12.14 -12.35 -15.52
N ASN A 66 12.65 -11.36 -16.26
CA ASN A 66 12.52 -9.95 -15.97
C ASN A 66 11.29 -9.31 -16.63
N ASN A 67 10.47 -10.11 -17.32
CA ASN A 67 9.31 -9.66 -18.05
C ASN A 67 8.02 -10.06 -17.32
N PHE A 68 7.27 -9.07 -16.85
CA PHE A 68 5.97 -9.25 -16.20
C PHE A 68 4.93 -9.97 -17.07
N GLY A 69 4.95 -9.78 -18.40
CA GLY A 69 4.05 -10.49 -19.30
C GLY A 69 4.31 -12.00 -19.41
N GLN A 70 5.47 -12.46 -18.94
CA GLN A 70 5.77 -13.89 -18.84
C GLN A 70 5.40 -14.49 -17.48
N LEU A 71 5.08 -13.64 -16.50
CA LEU A 71 4.54 -14.05 -15.22
C LEU A 71 3.03 -14.19 -15.36
N ASP A 72 2.49 -15.32 -14.89
CA ASP A 72 1.04 -15.55 -14.86
C ASP A 72 0.41 -14.88 -13.62
N ILE A 73 0.63 -13.57 -13.52
CA ILE A 73 0.02 -12.62 -12.57
C ILE A 73 -0.18 -11.27 -13.25
N ILE A 74 -1.24 -10.56 -12.89
CA ILE A 74 -1.49 -9.20 -13.35
C ILE A 74 -1.08 -8.24 -12.24
N LEU A 75 -0.15 -7.35 -12.55
CA LEU A 75 0.30 -6.28 -11.67
C LEU A 75 -0.11 -4.96 -12.31
N LYS A 76 -0.70 -4.05 -11.54
CA LYS A 76 -1.15 -2.74 -12.03
C LYS A 76 -0.25 -1.65 -11.47
N ASP A 77 0.13 -0.67 -12.25
CA ASP A 77 0.95 0.46 -11.79
C ASP A 77 0.13 1.49 -10.99
N ALA A 78 0.77 2.58 -10.57
CA ALA A 78 0.15 3.70 -9.86
C ALA A 78 -1.05 4.34 -10.61
N THR A 79 -1.13 4.15 -11.93
CA THR A 79 -2.16 4.71 -12.81
C THR A 79 -3.27 3.69 -13.13
N GLY A 80 -3.15 2.44 -12.67
CA GLY A 80 -4.08 1.37 -12.98
C GLY A 80 -3.80 0.68 -14.33
N THR A 81 -2.63 0.90 -14.91
CA THR A 81 -2.20 0.25 -16.16
C THR A 81 -1.46 -1.05 -15.84
N ASP A 82 -1.65 -2.09 -16.65
CA ASP A 82 -0.98 -3.37 -16.43
C ASP A 82 0.52 -3.25 -16.72
N CYS A 83 1.34 -3.73 -15.79
CA CYS A 83 2.77 -3.86 -15.93
C CYS A 83 3.05 -5.02 -16.90
N THR A 84 3.19 -4.70 -18.19
CA THR A 84 3.28 -5.69 -19.29
C THR A 84 4.70 -5.85 -19.83
N THR A 85 5.55 -4.83 -19.73
CA THR A 85 6.94 -4.89 -20.23
C THR A 85 7.92 -4.11 -19.34
N THR A 86 9.16 -4.62 -19.33
CA THR A 86 10.36 -4.11 -18.66
C THR A 86 10.37 -4.18 -17.14
N ALA A 87 11.57 -4.46 -16.63
CA ALA A 87 11.98 -4.86 -15.30
C ALA A 87 11.57 -3.95 -14.11
N ALA A 88 10.64 -2.99 -14.25
CA ALA A 88 10.21 -2.10 -13.18
C ALA A 88 8.70 -1.87 -13.23
N CYS A 89 8.03 -1.98 -12.08
CA CYS A 89 6.62 -1.64 -11.91
C CYS A 89 6.51 -0.68 -10.73
N THR A 90 6.00 0.52 -10.97
CA THR A 90 5.89 1.59 -9.97
C THR A 90 4.45 1.70 -9.49
N MET A 91 4.21 1.35 -8.23
CA MET A 91 2.92 1.57 -7.58
C MET A 91 2.86 2.96 -6.97
N LYS A 92 1.67 3.34 -6.51
CA LYS A 92 1.40 4.65 -5.89
C LYS A 92 2.35 5.00 -4.73
N TYR A 93 2.85 3.98 -4.04
CA TYR A 93 3.53 4.10 -2.75
C TYR A 93 4.91 3.46 -2.67
N TYR A 94 5.24 2.58 -3.61
CA TYR A 94 6.49 1.83 -3.67
C TYR A 94 6.68 1.31 -5.10
N GLY A 95 7.91 1.01 -5.49
CA GLY A 95 8.23 0.40 -6.78
C GLY A 95 9.10 -0.83 -6.57
N PHE A 96 9.04 -1.77 -7.51
CA PHE A 96 9.87 -2.96 -7.49
C PHE A 96 10.40 -3.24 -8.88
N THR A 97 11.58 -3.83 -8.93
CA THR A 97 12.24 -4.21 -10.16
C THR A 97 12.48 -5.72 -10.21
N LEU A 98 12.19 -6.33 -11.36
CA LEU A 98 12.57 -7.71 -11.64
C LEU A 98 13.96 -7.73 -12.26
N ALA A 99 14.97 -8.07 -11.45
CA ALA A 99 16.29 -8.37 -11.97
C ALA A 99 16.36 -9.87 -12.32
N ALA A 100 16.47 -10.19 -13.61
CA ALA A 100 16.91 -11.52 -14.02
C ALA A 100 18.43 -11.58 -13.84
N ASN A 101 18.89 -12.00 -12.66
CA ASN A 101 20.22 -12.60 -12.60
C ASN A 101 20.08 -13.99 -13.24
N GLY A 102 21.04 -14.43 -14.05
CA GLY A 102 21.06 -15.79 -14.63
C GLY A 102 21.12 -16.94 -13.60
N SER A 103 20.83 -16.65 -12.34
CA SER A 103 20.80 -17.55 -11.20
C SER A 103 19.38 -18.10 -11.02
N THR A 104 19.26 -19.42 -10.93
CA THR A 104 18.02 -20.17 -10.67
C THR A 104 17.50 -20.04 -9.23
N SER A 105 18.01 -19.09 -8.46
CA SER A 105 17.66 -18.84 -7.05
C SER A 105 17.12 -17.41 -6.81
N PHE A 106 15.93 -17.31 -6.21
CA PHE A 106 15.29 -16.05 -5.79
C PHE A 106 15.56 -15.80 -4.30
N THR A 107 16.65 -15.09 -3.98
CA THR A 107 16.92 -14.62 -2.61
C THR A 107 16.21 -13.32 -2.34
#